data_AF-M1YZW3-F1
#
_entry.id   AF-M1YZW3-F1
#
_cell.length_a   1.000
_cell.length_b   1.000
_cell.length_c   1.000
_cell.angle_alpha   90.00
_cell.angle_beta   90.00
_cell.angle_gamma   90.00
#
_symmetry.space_group_name_H-M   'P 1'
#
loop_
_entity.id
_entity.type
_entity.pdbx_description
1 polymer ?
#
loop_
_entity_poly.entity_id
_entity_poly.type
_entity_poly.pdbx_seq_one_letter_code
_entity_poly.pdbx_strand_id
1 'polypeptide(L)'
;MRKTIVNCFKKSVLLGAGVLAFVPAPAEAEVFRWIDDAGMVHYSDYRSSIPVQYRDQVKGKVPPPVDQFAQEGIQQAKLTTGGEGQSLATGEGTKKEGAGKEGEGGKEGGGEGEEAGPSIDPELAKLLVETRDYLAHENAVYRRWIRAAKFDKEEGRFFVMLVHKHLPRKEELIKKIEITEAAKSVPVLNTVKFHLADEAAADKETKVGGKDYLERLADMERRLKSALMAKDEFVETLSKELEKAKVDEKLVAEMQKVIEEEEEIAKQTRPSSIKVEEVGKKKPKPTGQVPPPPGQ
;
A
#
# COMPACT_ATOMS: atom_id res chain seq x y z
N MET A 1 -24.43 -48.11 -32.16
CA MET A 1 -24.70 -47.35 -30.90
C MET A 1 -23.98 -45.99 -30.88
N ARG A 2 -24.19 -45.10 -31.86
CA ARG A 2 -23.59 -43.74 -31.86
C ARG A 2 -24.59 -42.61 -32.17
N LYS A 3 -25.87 -42.93 -32.42
CA LYS A 3 -26.88 -41.94 -32.85
C LYS A 3 -27.74 -41.37 -31.71
N THR A 4 -27.62 -41.89 -30.49
CA THR A 4 -28.49 -41.49 -29.36
C THR A 4 -27.93 -40.35 -28.51
N ILE A 5 -26.61 -40.09 -28.56
CA ILE A 5 -25.95 -39.08 -27.69
C ILE A 5 -26.18 -37.64 -28.20
N VAL A 6 -26.38 -37.45 -29.51
CA VAL A 6 -26.50 -36.11 -30.11
C VAL A 6 -27.83 -35.42 -29.78
N ASN A 7 -28.86 -36.18 -29.38
CA ASN A 7 -30.19 -35.62 -29.11
C ASN A 7 -30.37 -35.08 -27.67
N CYS A 8 -29.48 -35.39 -26.72
CA CYS A 8 -29.54 -34.81 -25.38
C CYS A 8 -28.95 -33.39 -25.29
N PHE A 9 -27.99 -33.05 -26.16
CA PHE A 9 -27.36 -31.73 -26.14
C PHE A 9 -28.28 -30.62 -26.70
N LYS A 10 -29.10 -30.91 -27.71
CA LYS A 10 -30.02 -29.91 -28.29
C LYS A 10 -31.17 -29.50 -27.36
N LYS A 11 -31.60 -30.40 -26.46
CA LYS A 11 -32.65 -30.07 -25.47
C LYS A 11 -32.10 -29.26 -24.28
N SER A 12 -30.80 -29.38 -23.98
CA SER A 12 -30.18 -28.62 -22.89
C SER A 12 -29.88 -27.17 -23.26
N VAL A 13 -29.62 -26.88 -24.54
CA VAL A 13 -29.39 -25.50 -25.03
C VAL A 13 -30.67 -24.65 -25.00
N LEU A 14 -31.84 -25.26 -25.21
CA LEU A 14 -33.12 -24.54 -25.17
C LEU A 14 -33.56 -24.13 -23.75
N LEU A 15 -33.10 -24.82 -22.70
CA LEU A 15 -33.42 -24.46 -21.32
C LEU A 15 -32.49 -23.37 -20.75
N GLY A 16 -31.27 -23.23 -21.27
CA GLY A 16 -30.33 -22.17 -20.87
C GLY A 16 -30.68 -20.78 -21.44
N ALA A 17 -31.32 -20.72 -22.60
CA ALA A 17 -31.69 -19.44 -23.24
C ALA A 17 -32.88 -18.72 -22.56
N GLY A 18 -33.75 -19.46 -21.85
CA GLY A 18 -34.91 -18.87 -21.17
C GLY A 18 -34.57 -18.12 -19.87
N VAL A 19 -33.44 -18.45 -19.23
CA VAL A 19 -33.06 -17.86 -17.92
C VAL A 19 -32.42 -16.47 -18.07
N LEU A 20 -31.78 -16.19 -19.22
CA LEU A 20 -31.16 -14.89 -19.49
C LEU A 20 -32.16 -13.77 -19.78
N ALA A 21 -33.42 -14.10 -20.10
CA ALA A 21 -34.47 -13.10 -20.36
C ALA A 21 -35.07 -12.49 -19.08
N PHE A 22 -34.76 -13.04 -17.90
CA PHE A 22 -35.26 -12.57 -16.60
C PHE A 22 -34.21 -11.83 -15.77
N VAL A 23 -33.08 -11.42 -16.37
CA VAL A 23 -32.19 -10.47 -15.69
C VAL A 23 -32.94 -9.13 -15.64
N PRO A 24 -33.36 -8.63 -14.46
CA PRO A 24 -33.98 -7.31 -14.38
C PRO A 24 -33.00 -6.32 -15.00
N ALA A 25 -33.46 -5.59 -16.01
CA ALA A 25 -32.68 -4.51 -16.59
C ALA A 25 -32.16 -3.65 -15.43
N PRO A 26 -30.87 -3.27 -15.41
CA PRO A 26 -30.33 -2.45 -14.35
C PRO A 26 -31.25 -1.25 -14.22
N ALA A 27 -31.91 -1.14 -13.06
CA ALA A 27 -32.75 -0.01 -12.77
C ALA A 27 -31.83 1.22 -12.87
N GLU A 28 -32.00 2.02 -13.91
CA GLU A 28 -31.24 3.25 -14.09
C GLU A 28 -31.53 4.10 -12.86
N ALA A 29 -30.55 4.18 -11.96
CA ALA A 29 -30.67 4.99 -10.75
C ALA A 29 -30.75 6.45 -11.19
N GLU A 30 -31.94 7.04 -11.08
CA GLU A 30 -32.18 8.43 -11.43
C GLU A 30 -31.50 9.34 -10.39
N VAL A 31 -30.37 9.96 -10.77
CA VAL A 31 -29.71 10.96 -9.92
C VAL A 31 -30.24 12.35 -10.29
N PHE A 32 -30.77 13.07 -9.30
CA PHE A 32 -31.28 14.43 -9.45
C PHE A 32 -30.19 15.45 -9.12
N ARG A 33 -30.01 16.47 -9.97
CA ARG A 33 -29.10 17.60 -9.76
C ARG A 33 -29.90 18.85 -9.38
N TRP A 34 -29.45 19.60 -8.38
CA TRP A 34 -30.02 20.90 -8.00
C TRP A 34 -28.93 21.88 -7.55
N ILE A 35 -29.23 23.19 -7.54
CA ILE A 35 -28.28 24.26 -7.17
C ILE A 35 -28.87 25.03 -5.98
N ASP A 36 -28.08 25.23 -4.94
CA ASP A 36 -28.50 26.01 -3.77
C ASP A 36 -28.34 27.53 -3.96
N ASP A 37 -28.78 28.32 -2.98
CA ASP A 37 -28.69 29.78 -3.02
C ASP A 37 -27.23 30.30 -3.01
N ALA A 38 -26.27 29.45 -2.60
CA ALA A 38 -24.84 29.75 -2.65
C ALA A 38 -24.21 29.37 -4.01
N GLY A 39 -24.98 28.84 -4.95
CA GLY A 39 -24.50 28.41 -6.26
C GLY A 39 -23.79 27.06 -6.26
N MET A 40 -23.87 26.28 -5.17
CA MET A 40 -23.28 24.93 -5.10
C MET A 40 -24.21 23.89 -5.72
N VAL A 41 -23.62 22.99 -6.50
CA VAL A 41 -24.34 21.89 -7.17
C VAL A 41 -24.40 20.69 -6.24
N HIS A 42 -25.61 20.20 -6.00
CA HIS A 42 -25.89 19.02 -5.18
C HIS A 42 -26.52 17.91 -6.03
N TYR A 43 -26.27 16.66 -5.63
CA TYR A 43 -26.84 15.46 -6.26
C TYR A 43 -27.63 14.66 -5.23
N SER A 44 -28.73 14.03 -5.64
CA SER A 44 -29.60 13.26 -4.76
C SER A 44 -30.28 12.13 -5.50
N ASP A 45 -30.39 10.95 -4.88
CA ASP A 45 -30.99 9.77 -5.50
C ASP A 45 -32.53 9.83 -5.56
N TYR A 46 -33.15 10.71 -4.75
CA TYR A 46 -34.59 10.85 -4.65
C TYR A 46 -35.00 12.32 -4.74
N ARG A 47 -36.04 12.62 -5.53
CA ARG A 47 -36.59 13.99 -5.57
C ARG A 47 -37.10 14.48 -4.22
N SER A 48 -37.53 13.56 -3.36
CA SER A 48 -38.01 13.87 -2.01
C SER A 48 -36.92 14.38 -1.06
N SER A 49 -35.65 14.00 -1.27
CA SER A 49 -34.55 14.49 -0.43
C SER A 49 -34.07 15.90 -0.83
N ILE A 50 -34.55 16.45 -1.95
CA ILE A 50 -34.26 17.82 -2.37
C ILE A 50 -35.13 18.79 -1.54
N PRO A 51 -34.56 19.85 -0.93
CA PRO A 51 -35.32 20.85 -0.21
C PRO A 51 -36.38 21.50 -1.11
N VAL A 52 -37.57 21.79 -0.55
CA VAL A 52 -38.76 22.17 -1.32
C VAL A 52 -38.50 23.37 -2.24
N GLN A 53 -37.75 24.36 -1.78
CA GLN A 53 -37.42 25.58 -2.53
C GLN A 53 -36.57 25.34 -3.80
N TYR A 54 -35.91 24.18 -3.93
CA TYR A 54 -35.06 23.87 -5.09
C TYR A 54 -35.67 22.81 -6.02
N ARG A 55 -36.82 22.21 -5.65
CA ARG A 55 -37.46 21.12 -6.42
C ARG A 55 -37.94 21.53 -7.82
N ASP A 56 -38.19 22.82 -8.02
CA ASP A 56 -38.64 23.36 -9.31
C ASP A 56 -37.48 23.59 -10.30
N GLN A 57 -36.24 23.59 -9.81
CA GLN A 57 -35.04 23.72 -10.64
C GLN A 57 -34.66 22.41 -11.35
N VAL A 58 -35.18 21.28 -10.87
CA VAL A 58 -34.85 19.94 -11.33
C VAL A 58 -35.52 19.68 -12.68
N LYS A 59 -34.83 20.01 -13.78
CA LYS A 59 -35.19 19.57 -15.14
C LYS A 59 -34.66 18.15 -15.35
N GLY A 60 -35.56 17.21 -15.67
CA GLY A 60 -35.33 15.77 -15.54
C GLY A 60 -34.16 15.16 -16.34
N LYS A 61 -33.84 13.92 -15.95
CA LYS A 61 -32.91 12.94 -16.55
C LYS A 61 -31.60 13.52 -17.06
N VAL A 62 -30.71 13.85 -16.11
CA VAL A 62 -29.29 13.95 -16.44
C VAL A 62 -28.69 12.57 -16.18
N PRO A 63 -28.17 11.86 -17.21
CA PRO A 63 -27.42 10.64 -16.95
C PRO A 63 -26.30 10.97 -15.94
N PRO A 64 -26.04 10.10 -14.94
CA PRO A 64 -24.99 10.37 -13.97
C PRO A 64 -23.71 10.69 -14.74
N PRO A 65 -23.02 11.81 -14.42
CA PRO A 65 -21.84 12.20 -15.17
C PRO A 65 -20.82 11.06 -15.07
N VAL A 66 -20.57 10.40 -16.20
CA VAL A 66 -19.46 9.46 -16.33
C VAL A 66 -18.21 10.34 -16.31
N ASP A 67 -17.60 10.48 -15.14
CA ASP A 67 -16.33 11.19 -14.91
C ASP A 67 -16.23 12.63 -15.48
N GLN A 68 -17.12 13.55 -15.07
CA GLN A 68 -17.01 14.98 -15.40
C GLN A 68 -17.06 15.93 -14.19
N PHE A 69 -16.43 15.57 -13.08
CA PHE A 69 -16.33 16.40 -11.86
C PHE A 69 -15.42 17.65 -11.98
N ALA A 70 -15.39 18.36 -13.11
CA ALA A 70 -14.32 19.35 -13.34
C ALA A 70 -14.68 20.73 -13.85
N GLN A 71 -15.83 21.00 -14.46
CA GLN A 71 -15.94 22.23 -15.27
C GLN A 71 -16.87 23.35 -14.81
N GLU A 72 -17.63 23.24 -13.71
CA GLU A 72 -18.50 24.37 -13.30
C GLU A 72 -18.19 24.84 -11.89
N GLY A 73 -17.11 25.64 -11.76
CA GLY A 73 -16.74 26.23 -10.49
C GLY A 73 -15.77 27.39 -10.56
N ILE A 74 -15.78 28.21 -11.62
CA ILE A 74 -15.06 29.50 -11.63
C ILE A 74 -15.80 30.53 -12.51
N GLN A 75 -16.87 31.14 -12.01
CA GLN A 75 -17.42 32.39 -12.57
C GLN A 75 -17.81 33.45 -11.53
N GLN A 76 -17.30 33.38 -10.29
CA GLN A 76 -17.50 34.46 -9.33
C GLN A 76 -16.19 34.86 -8.62
N ALA A 77 -15.38 35.65 -9.32
CA ALA A 77 -14.42 36.56 -8.72
C ALA A 77 -14.08 37.68 -9.72
N LYS A 78 -15.09 38.51 -10.05
CA LYS A 78 -14.90 39.82 -10.68
C LYS A 78 -15.48 40.85 -9.72
N LEU A 79 -14.72 41.92 -9.50
CA LEU A 79 -14.93 43.05 -8.56
C LEU A 79 -14.40 42.87 -7.14
N THR A 80 -13.12 43.21 -6.94
CA THR A 80 -12.66 44.28 -6.02
C THR A 80 -11.16 44.49 -6.27
N THR A 81 -10.84 45.40 -7.19
CA THR A 81 -9.48 45.87 -7.46
C THR A 81 -9.23 47.07 -6.57
N GLY A 82 -8.27 46.97 -5.65
CA GLY A 82 -7.77 48.08 -4.85
C GLY A 82 -6.91 47.60 -3.69
N GLY A 83 -5.60 47.63 -3.86
CA GLY A 83 -4.66 47.24 -2.81
C GLY A 83 -3.26 46.98 -3.35
N GLU A 84 -2.55 48.06 -3.67
CA GLU A 84 -1.09 48.09 -3.74
C GLU A 84 -0.47 47.64 -2.41
N GLY A 85 0.57 46.82 -2.48
CA GLY A 85 1.38 46.47 -1.32
C GLY A 85 2.45 45.42 -1.64
N GLN A 86 3.66 45.92 -1.94
CA GLN A 86 4.97 45.46 -1.44
C GLN A 86 5.16 43.95 -1.17
N SER A 87 5.96 43.22 -1.96
CA SER A 87 7.44 43.18 -1.99
C SER A 87 8.08 42.31 -0.88
N LEU A 88 9.06 41.49 -1.32
CA LEU A 88 10.18 40.85 -0.60
C LEU A 88 9.95 39.56 0.19
N ALA A 89 10.48 38.46 -0.37
CA ALA A 89 11.46 37.51 0.21
C ALA A 89 11.31 36.16 -0.54
N THR A 90 12.06 35.89 -1.62
CA THR A 90 13.43 35.34 -1.65
C THR A 90 13.71 34.39 -0.49
N GLY A 91 13.37 33.10 -0.67
CA GLY A 91 13.78 32.00 0.20
C GLY A 91 14.71 31.06 -0.56
N GLU A 92 15.99 31.11 -0.19
CA GLU A 92 17.10 30.29 -0.67
C GLU A 92 16.82 28.78 -0.63
N GLY A 93 17.08 28.13 -1.75
CA GLY A 93 17.19 26.68 -1.83
C GLY A 93 18.39 26.19 -1.03
N THR A 94 18.12 25.42 0.03
CA THR A 94 19.16 24.69 0.75
C THR A 94 19.54 23.45 -0.05
N LYS A 95 20.57 23.60 -0.88
CA LYS A 95 21.27 22.52 -1.57
C LYS A 95 22.14 21.80 -0.52
N LYS A 96 21.70 20.64 -0.04
CA LYS A 96 22.48 19.81 0.89
C LYS A 96 23.46 18.94 0.09
N GLU A 97 24.62 19.52 -0.21
CA GLU A 97 25.85 18.79 -0.55
C GLU A 97 26.57 18.37 0.75
N GLY A 98 27.11 17.15 0.77
CA GLY A 98 27.91 16.59 1.86
C GLY A 98 27.81 15.08 1.86
N ALA A 99 28.52 14.36 0.99
CA ALA A 99 29.96 14.06 1.09
C ALA A 99 30.29 13.27 2.38
N GLY A 100 30.46 11.96 2.21
CA GLY A 100 30.86 11.02 3.25
C GLY A 100 31.10 9.63 2.66
N LYS A 101 32.05 9.57 1.71
CA LYS A 101 32.58 8.33 1.15
C LYS A 101 34.00 8.19 1.69
N GLU A 102 34.21 7.33 2.67
CA GLU A 102 35.50 6.69 2.98
C GLU A 102 35.28 5.63 4.07
N GLY A 103 35.70 4.41 3.78
CA GLY A 103 35.50 3.23 4.63
C GLY A 103 35.83 1.94 3.90
N GLU A 104 37.00 1.91 3.26
CA GLU A 104 37.65 0.73 2.71
C GLU A 104 38.48 0.06 3.82
N GLY A 105 38.36 -1.26 3.98
CA GLY A 105 39.38 -2.06 4.67
C GLY A 105 38.86 -2.91 5.84
N GLY A 106 38.53 -4.17 5.55
CA GLY A 106 38.21 -5.16 6.58
C GLY A 106 37.82 -6.51 5.98
N LYS A 107 38.68 -7.08 5.13
CA LYS A 107 38.51 -8.43 4.60
C LYS A 107 39.12 -9.44 5.59
N GLU A 108 38.33 -9.79 6.61
CA GLU A 108 38.47 -11.05 7.36
C GLU A 108 37.29 -11.92 6.90
N GLY A 109 37.43 -13.09 6.30
CA GLY A 109 38.53 -14.04 6.37
C GLY A 109 38.35 -15.04 7.51
N GLY A 110 37.15 -15.57 7.74
CA GLY A 110 36.94 -16.61 8.74
C GLY A 110 35.57 -17.30 8.66
N GLY A 111 35.61 -18.61 8.37
CA GLY A 111 34.65 -19.59 8.88
C GLY A 111 33.29 -19.68 8.20
N GLU A 112 33.19 -20.59 7.22
CA GLU A 112 31.94 -21.19 6.74
C GLU A 112 31.25 -21.95 7.89
N GLY A 113 30.55 -21.22 8.73
CA GLY A 113 29.35 -21.72 9.39
C GLY A 113 28.19 -21.08 8.65
N GLU A 114 27.49 -21.84 7.82
CA GLU A 114 26.18 -21.49 7.28
C GLU A 114 25.20 -21.50 8.47
N GLU A 115 25.37 -20.54 9.39
CA GLU A 115 24.41 -20.30 10.47
C GLU A 115 23.12 -19.89 9.79
N ALA A 116 22.10 -20.72 9.96
CA ALA A 116 20.74 -20.45 9.50
C ALA A 116 20.40 -19.00 9.82
N GLY A 117 20.31 -18.18 8.77
CA GLY A 117 20.06 -16.76 8.88
C GLY A 117 18.82 -16.50 9.74
N PRO A 118 18.77 -15.39 10.48
CA PRO A 118 17.64 -15.07 11.34
C PRO A 118 16.35 -15.09 10.50
N SER A 119 15.46 -16.02 10.81
CA SER A 119 14.14 -16.12 10.19
C SER A 119 13.44 -14.78 10.28
N ILE A 120 13.08 -14.21 9.13
CA ILE A 120 12.37 -12.93 9.08
C ILE A 120 10.97 -13.11 9.64
N ASP A 121 10.61 -12.21 10.56
CA ASP A 121 9.26 -12.12 11.11
C ASP A 121 8.22 -12.05 9.98
N PRO A 122 7.22 -12.96 9.95
CA PRO A 122 6.15 -12.92 8.95
C PRO A 122 5.44 -11.57 8.83
N GLU A 123 5.31 -10.81 9.93
CA GLU A 123 4.73 -9.47 9.89
C GLU A 123 5.63 -8.48 9.14
N LEU A 124 6.94 -8.57 9.33
CA LEU A 124 7.92 -7.77 8.60
C LEU A 124 7.92 -8.10 7.11
N ALA A 125 7.88 -9.38 6.74
CA ALA A 125 7.78 -9.80 5.34
C ALA A 125 6.52 -9.23 4.66
N LYS A 126 5.37 -9.28 5.35
CA LYS A 126 4.12 -8.70 4.87
C LYS A 126 4.23 -7.18 4.68
N LEU A 127 4.84 -6.48 5.63
CA LEU A 127 5.05 -5.03 5.56
C LEU A 127 5.99 -4.64 4.41
N LEU A 128 7.05 -5.41 4.15
CA LEU A 128 7.95 -5.20 3.01
C LEU A 128 7.20 -5.32 1.68
N VAL A 129 6.37 -6.36 1.52
CA VAL A 129 5.52 -6.56 0.33
C VAL A 129 4.53 -5.41 0.16
N GLU A 130 3.80 -5.05 1.22
CA GLU A 130 2.82 -3.95 1.20
C GLU A 130 3.48 -2.61 0.81
N THR A 131 4.65 -2.32 1.38
CA THR A 131 5.42 -1.11 1.09
C THR A 131 5.86 -1.08 -0.36
N ARG A 132 6.47 -2.16 -0.86
CA ARG A 132 6.89 -2.29 -2.26
C ARG A 132 5.72 -2.08 -3.22
N ASP A 133 4.60 -2.76 -2.98
CA ASP A 133 3.43 -2.72 -3.85
C ASP A 133 2.77 -1.35 -3.87
N TYR A 134 2.71 -0.67 -2.71
CA TYR A 134 2.26 0.70 -2.63
C TYR A 134 3.13 1.64 -3.48
N LEU A 135 4.46 1.60 -3.30
CA LEU A 135 5.39 2.46 -4.02
C LEU A 135 5.32 2.22 -5.54
N ALA A 136 5.31 0.95 -5.96
CA ALA A 136 5.21 0.58 -7.37
C ALA A 136 3.89 1.05 -8.01
N HIS A 137 2.77 0.89 -7.28
CA HIS A 137 1.46 1.35 -7.74
C HIS A 137 1.40 2.88 -7.86
N GLU A 138 1.84 3.60 -6.83
CA GLU A 138 1.85 5.06 -6.82
C GLU A 138 2.75 5.60 -7.95
N ASN A 139 3.92 4.99 -8.18
CA ASN A 139 4.80 5.33 -9.30
C ASN A 139 4.13 5.13 -10.65
N ALA A 140 3.44 4.00 -10.85
CA ALA A 140 2.73 3.73 -12.10
C ALA A 140 1.63 4.78 -12.36
N VAL A 141 0.91 5.18 -11.31
CA VAL A 141 -0.10 6.24 -11.39
C VAL A 141 0.57 7.57 -11.76
N TYR A 142 1.55 8.04 -11.02
CA TYR A 142 2.19 9.34 -11.30
C TYR A 142 2.88 9.39 -12.67
N ARG A 143 3.54 8.32 -13.12
CA ARG A 143 4.11 8.24 -14.48
C ARG A 143 3.04 8.41 -15.56
N ARG A 144 1.88 7.76 -15.39
CA ARG A 144 0.76 7.90 -16.33
C ARG A 144 0.29 9.35 -16.39
N TRP A 145 0.15 10.00 -15.24
CA TRP A 145 -0.34 11.38 -15.17
C TRP A 145 0.66 12.40 -15.70
N ILE A 146 1.92 12.34 -15.29
CA ILE A 146 2.98 13.23 -15.77
C ILE A 146 3.13 13.13 -17.31
N ARG A 147 2.88 11.95 -17.89
CA ARG A 147 2.90 11.77 -19.35
C ARG A 147 1.65 12.33 -20.04
N ALA A 148 0.48 12.14 -19.43
CA ALA A 148 -0.79 12.42 -20.09
C ALA A 148 -1.28 13.86 -19.92
N ALA A 149 -0.94 14.50 -18.81
CA ALA A 149 -1.55 15.77 -18.44
C ALA A 149 -0.60 16.96 -18.62
N LYS A 150 -1.20 18.10 -18.95
CA LYS A 150 -0.54 19.40 -19.08
C LYS A 150 -0.61 20.09 -17.72
N PHE A 151 0.53 20.62 -17.26
CA PHE A 151 0.57 21.41 -16.03
C PHE A 151 0.10 22.85 -16.30
N ASP A 152 -1.17 22.99 -16.68
CA ASP A 152 -1.83 24.28 -16.86
C ASP A 152 -2.86 24.56 -15.74
N LYS A 153 -3.55 25.71 -15.81
CA LYS A 153 -4.47 26.14 -14.75
C LYS A 153 -5.67 25.20 -14.57
N GLU A 154 -6.16 24.60 -15.65
CA GLU A 154 -7.37 23.77 -15.63
C GLU A 154 -7.03 22.35 -15.22
N GLU A 155 -6.02 21.75 -15.86
CA GLU A 155 -5.59 20.38 -15.60
C GLU A 155 -4.80 20.24 -14.29
N GLY A 156 -4.08 21.28 -13.88
CA GLY A 156 -3.30 21.30 -12.64
C GLY A 156 -4.13 21.03 -11.38
N ARG A 157 -5.44 21.37 -11.39
CA ARG A 157 -6.31 21.14 -10.23
C ARG A 157 -6.47 19.65 -9.95
N PHE A 158 -6.54 18.85 -11.01
CA PHE A 158 -6.63 17.41 -10.89
C PHE A 158 -5.36 16.80 -10.29
N PHE A 159 -4.18 17.36 -10.61
CA PHE A 159 -2.92 16.91 -9.99
C PHE A 159 -2.94 17.10 -8.48
N VAL A 160 -3.34 18.29 -8.01
CA VAL A 160 -3.47 18.56 -6.58
C VAL A 160 -4.44 17.57 -5.91
N MET A 161 -5.61 17.35 -6.53
CA MET A 161 -6.58 16.39 -6.00
C MET A 161 -6.05 14.96 -5.96
N LEU A 162 -5.31 14.54 -6.99
CA LEU A 162 -4.74 13.20 -7.07
C LEU A 162 -3.70 12.98 -5.97
N VAL A 163 -2.80 13.95 -5.79
CA VAL A 163 -1.81 13.94 -4.71
C VAL A 163 -2.51 13.82 -3.35
N HIS A 164 -3.54 14.62 -3.10
CA HIS A 164 -4.32 14.53 -1.87
C HIS A 164 -5.05 13.19 -1.70
N LYS A 165 -5.51 12.57 -2.79
CA LYS A 165 -6.17 11.25 -2.75
C LYS A 165 -5.25 10.14 -2.23
N HIS A 166 -3.94 10.23 -2.50
CA HIS A 166 -2.97 9.23 -2.05
C HIS A 166 -2.45 9.49 -0.62
N LEU A 167 -2.65 10.70 -0.08
CA LEU A 167 -2.15 11.11 1.22
C LEU A 167 -2.58 10.18 2.39
N PRO A 168 -3.86 9.77 2.55
CA PRO A 168 -4.25 8.94 3.70
C PRO A 168 -3.55 7.59 3.74
N ARG A 169 -3.38 6.96 2.56
CA ARG A 169 -2.70 5.66 2.45
C ARG A 169 -1.21 5.78 2.72
N LYS A 170 -0.60 6.89 2.30
CA LYS A 170 0.80 7.23 2.60
C LYS A 170 1.02 7.34 4.11
N GLU A 171 0.15 8.07 4.81
CA GLU A 171 0.19 8.22 6.27
C GLU A 171 -0.04 6.91 7.02
N GLU A 172 -0.97 6.08 6.55
CA GLU A 172 -1.21 4.76 7.11
C GLU A 172 0.06 3.88 7.02
N LEU A 173 0.72 3.88 5.86
CA LEU A 173 1.94 3.10 5.66
C LEU A 173 3.09 3.59 6.55
N ILE A 174 3.26 4.91 6.69
CA ILE A 174 4.24 5.50 7.63
C ILE A 174 4.00 5.00 9.06
N LYS A 175 2.74 5.02 9.53
CA LYS A 175 2.37 4.55 10.87
C LYS A 175 2.65 3.05 11.04
N LYS A 176 2.34 2.22 10.03
CA LYS A 176 2.65 0.78 10.06
C LYS A 176 4.16 0.56 10.21
N ILE A 177 4.98 1.23 9.41
CA ILE A 177 6.45 1.13 9.49
C ILE A 177 6.96 1.59 10.87
N GLU A 178 6.36 2.62 11.46
CA GLU A 178 6.77 3.14 12.76
C GLU A 178 6.43 2.20 13.93
N ILE A 179 5.25 1.57 13.90
CA ILE A 179 4.75 0.72 14.98
C ILE A 179 5.38 -0.68 14.95
N THR A 180 5.74 -1.20 13.77
CA THR A 180 6.37 -2.52 13.64
C THR A 180 7.80 -2.47 14.15
N GLU A 181 8.07 -3.02 15.35
CA GLU A 181 9.42 -3.06 15.94
C GLU A 181 10.46 -3.70 15.02
N ALA A 182 10.10 -4.80 14.35
CA ALA A 182 10.95 -5.47 13.38
C ALA A 182 11.33 -4.59 12.17
N ALA A 183 10.52 -3.57 11.83
CA ALA A 183 10.84 -2.65 10.75
C ALA A 183 11.97 -1.69 11.12
N LYS A 184 12.20 -1.43 12.43
CA LYS A 184 13.25 -0.53 12.89
C LYS A 184 14.64 -1.06 12.61
N SER A 185 14.80 -2.39 12.56
CA SER A 185 16.08 -3.04 12.21
C SER A 185 16.34 -3.09 10.71
N VAL A 186 15.37 -2.75 9.86
CA VAL A 186 15.50 -2.77 8.39
C VAL A 186 15.80 -1.36 7.86
N PRO A 187 17.04 -1.05 7.45
CA PRO A 187 17.43 0.32 7.08
C PRO A 187 16.64 0.90 5.89
N VAL A 188 16.28 0.06 4.92
CA VAL A 188 15.50 0.49 3.75
C VAL A 188 14.09 0.96 4.15
N LEU A 189 13.42 0.29 5.09
CA LEU A 189 12.09 0.71 5.55
C LEU A 189 12.14 2.04 6.29
N ASN A 190 13.17 2.28 7.09
CA ASN A 190 13.37 3.58 7.73
C ASN A 190 13.59 4.69 6.69
N THR A 191 14.39 4.43 5.66
CA THR A 191 14.64 5.39 4.57
C THR A 191 13.34 5.70 3.81
N VAL A 192 12.56 4.66 3.48
CA VAL A 192 11.24 4.82 2.86
C VAL A 192 10.29 5.62 3.74
N LYS A 193 10.24 5.34 5.05
CA LYS A 193 9.39 6.07 6.01
C LYS A 193 9.68 7.57 5.99
N PHE A 194 10.95 7.97 6.09
CA PHE A 194 11.33 9.39 6.06
C PHE A 194 10.98 10.04 4.72
N HIS A 195 11.26 9.36 3.61
CA HIS A 195 10.88 9.84 2.28
C HIS A 195 9.37 10.05 2.14
N LEU A 196 8.56 9.08 2.57
CA LEU A 196 7.10 9.17 2.54
C LEU A 196 6.59 10.28 3.46
N ALA A 197 7.22 10.51 4.62
CA ALA A 197 6.86 11.58 5.55
C ALA A 197 7.12 12.96 4.95
N ASP A 198 8.28 13.15 4.32
CA ASP A 198 8.64 14.39 3.62
C ASP A 198 7.67 14.66 2.46
N GLU A 199 7.34 13.63 1.68
CA GLU A 199 6.33 13.76 0.64
C GLU A 199 4.94 14.10 1.20
N ALA A 200 4.51 13.43 2.26
CA ALA A 200 3.21 13.68 2.88
C ALA A 200 3.11 15.12 3.40
N ALA A 201 4.19 15.68 3.95
CA ALA A 201 4.26 17.07 4.36
C ALA A 201 4.11 18.01 3.16
N ALA A 202 4.87 17.80 2.09
CA ALA A 202 4.78 18.61 0.88
C ALA A 202 3.40 18.49 0.18
N ASP A 203 2.81 17.30 0.20
CA ASP A 203 1.49 17.04 -0.35
C ASP A 203 0.39 17.80 0.41
N LYS A 204 0.49 17.91 1.75
CA LYS A 204 -0.45 18.71 2.57
C LYS A 204 -0.40 20.20 2.30
N GLU A 205 0.77 20.72 1.99
CA GLU A 205 0.99 22.15 1.73
C GLU A 205 0.52 22.56 0.32
N THR A 206 0.27 21.58 -0.54
CA THR A 206 -0.16 21.81 -1.91
C THR A 206 -1.58 22.39 -1.94
N LYS A 207 -1.74 23.53 -2.62
CA LYS A 207 -3.03 24.25 -2.72
C LYS A 207 -3.42 24.51 -4.18
N VAL A 208 -4.73 24.50 -4.44
CA VAL A 208 -5.32 24.88 -5.72
C VAL A 208 -5.49 26.40 -5.80
N GLY A 209 -5.16 27.00 -6.95
CA GLY A 209 -5.37 28.43 -7.21
C GLY A 209 -4.23 29.31 -6.70
N GLY A 210 -4.41 30.64 -6.71
CA GLY A 210 -3.38 31.63 -6.35
C GLY A 210 -2.66 32.26 -7.55
N LYS A 211 -1.97 33.40 -7.33
CA LYS A 211 -1.24 34.12 -8.39
C LYS A 211 -0.02 33.33 -8.90
N ASP A 212 0.57 32.54 -8.01
CA ASP A 212 1.75 31.69 -8.15
C ASP A 212 1.39 30.21 -8.42
N TYR A 213 0.14 29.93 -8.83
CA TYR A 213 -0.34 28.56 -9.01
C TYR A 213 0.47 27.75 -10.03
N LEU A 214 0.82 28.36 -11.16
CA LEU A 214 1.59 27.68 -12.21
C LEU A 214 3.02 27.34 -11.76
N GLU A 215 3.62 28.20 -10.93
CA GLU A 215 4.94 27.94 -10.35
C GLU A 215 4.89 26.76 -9.39
N ARG A 216 3.89 26.72 -8.50
CA ARG A 216 3.64 25.56 -7.64
C ARG A 216 3.40 24.27 -8.41
N LEU A 217 2.71 24.32 -9.54
CA LEU A 217 2.49 23.14 -10.38
C LEU A 217 3.80 22.64 -11.00
N ALA A 218 4.66 23.55 -11.48
CA ALA A 218 5.98 23.19 -11.98
C ALA A 218 6.88 22.61 -10.87
N ASP A 219 6.82 23.17 -9.66
CA ASP A 219 7.54 22.65 -8.49
C ASP A 219 7.06 21.25 -8.11
N MET A 220 5.74 21.04 -8.11
CA MET A 220 5.14 19.73 -7.90
C MET A 220 5.59 18.73 -8.97
N GLU A 221 5.58 19.10 -10.25
CA GLU A 221 6.04 18.23 -11.33
C GLU A 221 7.50 17.79 -11.10
N ARG A 222 8.38 18.75 -10.77
CA ARG A 222 9.79 18.47 -10.47
C ARG A 222 9.93 17.52 -9.27
N ARG A 223 9.20 17.81 -8.19
CA ARG A 223 9.17 16.98 -6.98
C ARG A 223 8.68 15.56 -7.28
N LEU A 224 7.57 15.41 -8.00
CA LEU A 224 7.01 14.10 -8.36
C LEU A 224 7.97 13.30 -9.25
N LYS A 225 8.65 13.94 -10.21
CA LYS A 225 9.68 13.29 -11.02
C LYS A 225 10.85 12.80 -10.18
N SER A 226 11.32 13.61 -9.23
CA SER A 226 12.40 13.21 -8.31
C SER A 226 11.96 12.06 -7.39
N ALA A 227 10.74 12.13 -6.87
CA ALA A 227 10.14 11.09 -6.05
C ALA A 227 10.01 9.76 -6.80
N LEU A 228 9.58 9.78 -8.06
CA LEU A 228 9.48 8.58 -8.89
C LEU A 228 10.80 7.80 -8.92
N MET A 229 11.91 8.50 -9.18
CA MET A 229 13.25 7.89 -9.25
C MET A 229 13.65 7.25 -7.92
N ALA A 230 13.50 7.98 -6.80
CA ALA A 230 13.81 7.46 -5.47
C ALA A 230 12.95 6.23 -5.12
N LYS A 231 11.66 6.26 -5.46
CA LYS A 231 10.75 5.14 -5.22
C LYS A 231 11.06 3.92 -6.06
N ASP A 232 11.54 4.08 -7.29
CA ASP A 232 11.98 2.94 -8.10
C ASP A 232 13.21 2.25 -7.47
N GLU A 233 14.17 3.03 -6.94
CA GLU A 233 15.32 2.51 -6.19
C GLU A 233 14.87 1.77 -4.91
N PHE A 234 13.88 2.31 -4.20
CA PHE A 234 13.29 1.64 -3.04
C PHE A 234 12.60 0.33 -3.42
N VAL A 235 11.80 0.30 -4.49
CA VAL A 235 11.13 -0.92 -4.97
C VAL A 235 12.16 -2.00 -5.32
N GLU A 236 13.25 -1.63 -5.99
CA GLU A 236 14.34 -2.57 -6.30
C GLU A 236 15.00 -3.10 -5.03
N THR A 237 15.33 -2.20 -4.09
CA THR A 237 15.99 -2.57 -2.83
C THR A 237 15.09 -3.47 -1.96
N LEU A 238 13.81 -3.12 -1.81
CA LEU A 238 12.82 -3.93 -1.09
C LEU A 238 12.63 -5.30 -1.74
N SER A 239 12.67 -5.37 -3.08
CA SER A 239 12.59 -6.66 -3.78
C SER A 239 13.81 -7.53 -3.49
N LYS A 240 15.02 -6.97 -3.43
CA LYS A 240 16.23 -7.71 -3.05
C LYS A 240 16.16 -8.22 -1.62
N GLU A 241 15.69 -7.41 -0.67
CA GLU A 241 15.50 -7.83 0.72
C GLU A 241 14.45 -8.96 0.84
N LEU A 242 13.36 -8.88 0.07
CA LEU A 242 12.36 -9.96 0.00
C LEU A 242 12.90 -11.26 -0.61
N GLU A 243 13.75 -11.18 -1.63
CA GLU A 243 14.36 -12.38 -2.22
C GLU A 243 15.36 -13.05 -1.27
N LYS A 244 16.15 -12.26 -0.52
CA LYS A 244 16.99 -12.81 0.56
C LYS A 244 16.13 -13.56 1.58
N ALA A 245 15.00 -12.97 2.00
CA ALA A 245 14.07 -13.59 2.93
C ALA A 245 13.48 -14.93 2.44
N LYS A 246 13.17 -15.03 1.14
CA LYS A 246 12.63 -16.27 0.55
C LYS A 246 13.69 -17.36 0.39
N VAL A 247 14.93 -16.98 0.12
CA VAL A 247 16.05 -17.92 0.09
C VAL A 247 16.19 -18.57 1.45
N ASP A 248 16.04 -17.79 2.52
CA ASP A 248 16.08 -18.32 3.90
C ASP A 248 14.94 -19.30 4.17
N GLU A 249 13.70 -19.02 3.73
CA GLU A 249 12.56 -19.93 3.91
C GLU A 249 12.76 -21.27 3.16
N LYS A 250 13.30 -21.21 1.93
CA LYS A 250 13.59 -22.42 1.16
C LYS A 250 14.73 -23.23 1.79
N LEU A 251 15.77 -22.55 2.28
CA LEU A 251 16.94 -23.18 2.91
C LEU A 251 16.55 -23.83 4.24
N VAL A 252 15.68 -23.19 5.03
CA VAL A 252 15.07 -23.79 6.23
C VAL A 252 14.25 -25.03 5.89
N ALA A 253 13.44 -24.99 4.82
CA ALA A 253 12.66 -26.14 4.39
C ALA A 253 13.54 -27.31 3.89
N GLU A 254 14.68 -27.03 3.26
CA GLU A 254 15.66 -28.05 2.84
C GLU A 254 16.43 -28.63 4.04
N MET A 255 16.89 -27.79 4.98
CA MET A 255 17.52 -28.26 6.22
C MET A 255 16.58 -29.14 7.06
N GLN A 256 15.30 -28.80 7.14
CA GLN A 256 14.30 -29.60 7.84
C GLN A 256 14.16 -31.01 7.25
N LYS A 257 14.22 -31.13 5.92
CA LYS A 257 14.20 -32.45 5.24
C LYS A 257 15.43 -33.28 5.56
N VAL A 258 16.62 -32.65 5.63
CA VAL A 258 17.87 -33.35 6.00
C VAL A 258 17.78 -33.88 7.43
N ILE A 259 17.25 -33.08 8.37
CA ILE A 259 17.05 -33.51 9.76
C ILE A 259 16.08 -34.72 9.82
N GLU A 260 14.98 -34.67 9.08
CA GLU A 260 14.02 -35.78 9.01
C GLU A 260 14.66 -37.06 8.43
N GLU A 261 15.49 -36.93 7.39
CA GLU A 261 16.21 -38.05 6.78
C GLU A 261 17.28 -38.63 7.74
N GLU A 262 18.02 -37.80 8.46
CA GLU A 262 18.96 -38.25 9.49
C GLU A 262 18.26 -38.97 10.65
N GLU A 263 17.08 -38.49 11.09
CA GLU A 263 16.27 -39.19 12.09
C GLU A 263 15.78 -40.56 11.61
N GLU A 264 15.40 -40.69 10.34
CA GLU A 264 15.02 -41.98 9.75
C GLU A 264 16.20 -42.95 9.71
N ILE A 265 17.38 -42.48 9.30
CA ILE A 265 18.62 -43.28 9.32
C ILE A 265 18.98 -43.70 10.74
N ALA A 266 18.85 -42.81 11.73
CA ALA A 266 19.09 -43.12 13.13
C ALA A 266 18.09 -44.16 13.69
N LYS A 267 16.83 -44.14 13.25
CA LYS A 267 15.82 -45.16 13.60
C LYS A 267 16.15 -46.53 13.01
N GLN A 268 16.70 -46.59 11.79
CA GLN A 268 17.09 -47.83 11.13
C GLN A 268 18.40 -48.42 11.67
N THR A 269 19.34 -47.55 12.07
CA THR A 269 20.66 -47.96 12.58
C THR A 269 20.70 -48.22 14.08
N ARG A 270 19.65 -47.84 14.84
CA ARG A 270 19.51 -48.25 16.24
C ARG A 270 19.51 -49.79 16.32
N PRO A 271 20.54 -50.42 16.91
CA PRO A 271 20.58 -51.86 17.01
C PRO A 271 19.37 -52.32 17.82
N SER A 272 18.52 -53.11 17.18
CA SER A 272 17.46 -53.81 17.87
C SER A 272 18.11 -54.69 18.93
N SER A 273 17.81 -54.41 20.20
CA SER A 273 18.18 -55.26 21.34
C SER A 273 19.61 -55.10 21.87
N ILE A 274 19.89 -53.99 22.54
CA ILE A 274 20.60 -54.14 23.83
C ILE A 274 19.50 -54.44 24.85
N LYS A 275 19.37 -55.71 25.22
CA LYS A 275 18.65 -56.11 26.44
C LYS A 275 19.40 -55.45 27.60
N VAL A 276 18.96 -54.25 27.99
CA VAL A 276 19.35 -53.66 29.26
C VAL A 276 18.67 -54.53 30.30
N GLU A 277 19.42 -55.49 30.87
CA GLU A 277 19.02 -56.18 32.08
C GLU A 277 18.61 -55.13 33.11
N GLU A 278 17.38 -55.29 33.59
CA GLU A 278 16.73 -54.42 34.54
C GLU A 278 17.47 -54.49 35.88
N VAL A 279 18.56 -53.71 36.02
CA VAL A 279 19.25 -53.54 37.30
C VAL A 279 18.28 -52.83 38.24
N GLY A 280 17.85 -53.58 39.25
CA GLY A 280 16.72 -53.28 40.12
C GLY A 280 16.64 -51.83 40.60
N LYS A 281 15.48 -51.23 40.34
CA LYS A 281 15.00 -49.98 40.95
C LYS A 281 15.01 -50.09 42.48
N LYS A 282 16.09 -49.64 43.14
CA LYS A 282 16.01 -49.22 44.53
C LYS A 282 15.20 -47.93 44.59
N LYS A 283 14.01 -47.99 45.20
CA LYS A 283 13.19 -46.83 45.52
C LYS A 283 14.05 -45.78 46.24
N PRO A 284 14.17 -44.55 45.72
CA PRO A 284 14.75 -43.46 46.49
C PRO A 284 13.84 -43.20 47.70
N LYS A 285 14.48 -43.20 48.88
CA LYS A 285 13.85 -42.89 50.16
C LYS A 285 13.39 -41.43 50.12
N PRO A 286 12.18 -41.10 50.59
CA PRO A 286 11.72 -39.72 50.68
C PRO A 286 12.60 -38.99 51.70
N THR A 287 13.44 -38.08 51.20
CA THR A 287 14.29 -37.23 52.04
C THR A 287 13.85 -35.80 51.81
N GLY A 288 13.46 -35.14 52.90
CA GLY A 288 13.36 -33.68 52.95
C GLY A 288 11.94 -33.13 52.87
N GLN A 289 11.29 -33.01 54.03
CA GLN A 289 10.34 -31.93 54.27
C GLN A 289 11.05 -30.60 53.99
N VAL A 290 10.46 -29.79 53.11
CA VAL A 290 10.83 -28.38 52.94
C VAL A 290 10.22 -27.63 54.12
N PRO A 291 11.02 -26.93 54.95
CA PRO A 291 10.47 -26.10 56.01
C PRO A 291 9.70 -24.91 55.41
N PRO A 292 8.60 -24.48 56.06
CA PRO A 292 7.81 -23.35 55.58
C PRO A 292 8.64 -22.05 55.60
N PRO A 293 8.37 -21.12 54.67
CA PRO A 293 9.04 -19.82 54.65
C PRO A 293 8.71 -19.03 55.94
N PRO A 294 9.70 -18.35 56.55
CA PRO A 294 9.44 -17.44 57.66
C PRO A 294 8.60 -16.27 57.17
N GLY A 295 7.57 -15.94 57.96
CA GLY A 295 6.56 -14.94 57.61
C GLY A 295 7.14 -13.58 57.25
N GLN A 296 6.54 -13.00 56.21
CA GLN A 296 6.39 -11.56 55.96
C GLN A 296 5.00 -11.33 55.39
#